data_AF-A0A3B8JS15-F1
#
_entry.id   AF-A0A3B8JS15-F1
#
_cell.length_a   1.000
_cell.length_b   1.000
_cell.length_c   1.000
_cell.angle_alpha   90.00
_cell.angle_beta   90.00
_cell.angle_gamma   90.00
#
_symmetry.space_group_name_H-M   'P 1'
#
loop_
_entity.id
_entity.type
_entity.pdbx_description
1 polymer ?
#
loop_
_entity_poly.entity_id
_entity_poly.type
_entity_poly.pdbx_seq_one_letter_code
_entity_poly.pdbx_strand_id
1 'polypeptide(L)'
;MTMNLLLDRALISQTLGQSIQITQNVLKAFATAEDFTIKMTVAFGDRFDAKVANELAQDWSNGDFTALPPIAILSNVEINGAMGAFAKATNTIYLSREYLTQNAGNPDVVASVLLEEVGHYIDSRINELEAPGDEGAIFSALVRGETLSEQDLQQLRAEDDSATILLDGQIIVIEQATFTGTDNNDLLPPTRRINRRGNDIFKPGLGNDTVDGGTGNDLLIVDYSANTYSGLVSSGGGINGTIQAQKNALGQFDRVTYTNIEQFDITGTGFDDIIYGGALDDTLHGEGGDDYIDGGNGNNILDGGDGNDTVVGGTGNDTINPGLGNDAVDGGLGTNLLIVNYSTIGTPGNGLINSVVTDGSGLFSIRNSITNQVNFTHIEQFDVTGTRYNDTLIGGAFADTLNGGLGNDSINGGNGDNSLNGGNGNDTVLGGTGNDTINAGLGNDSVDGGLGIDLLIVDYSTSGSSNFGVSSAVSLENGIARGYFSTYNG
;
A
#
# COMPACT_ATOMS: atom_id res chain seq x y z
N MET A 1 17.15 -24.99 5.13
CA MET A 1 16.18 -24.05 4.52
C MET A 1 15.16 -24.76 3.63
N THR A 2 15.57 -25.58 2.66
CA THR A 2 14.66 -26.34 1.78
C THR A 2 13.74 -27.34 2.49
N MET A 3 14.16 -27.93 3.62
CA MET A 3 13.34 -28.89 4.37
C MET A 3 12.17 -28.24 5.14
N ASN A 4 12.35 -27.02 5.67
CA ASN A 4 11.26 -26.29 6.34
C ASN A 4 10.24 -25.78 5.33
N LEU A 5 10.69 -25.25 4.18
CA LEU A 5 9.80 -24.82 3.09
C LEU A 5 8.93 -25.97 2.52
N LEU A 6 9.48 -27.19 2.49
CA LEU A 6 8.75 -28.39 2.07
C LEU A 6 7.76 -28.86 3.15
N LEU A 7 8.12 -28.75 4.43
CA LEU A 7 7.20 -29.06 5.54
C LEU A 7 6.03 -28.07 5.58
N ASP A 8 6.28 -26.77 5.40
CA ASP A 8 5.25 -25.73 5.44
C ASP A 8 4.26 -25.91 4.28
N ARG A 9 4.74 -26.18 3.06
CA ARG A 9 3.86 -26.49 1.92
C ARG A 9 3.03 -27.76 2.13
N ALA A 10 3.61 -28.79 2.75
CA ALA A 10 2.89 -30.02 3.04
C ALA A 10 1.80 -29.80 4.10
N LEU A 11 2.08 -29.01 5.13
CA LEU A 11 1.14 -28.68 6.20
C LEU A 11 -0.01 -27.80 5.69
N ILE A 12 0.28 -26.79 4.86
CA ILE A 12 -0.74 -25.95 4.20
C ILE A 12 -1.63 -26.81 3.31
N SER A 13 -1.04 -27.67 2.47
CA SER A 13 -1.81 -28.58 1.60
C SER A 13 -2.68 -29.55 2.40
N GLN A 14 -2.17 -30.06 3.54
CA GLN A 14 -2.94 -30.92 4.44
C GLN A 14 -4.11 -30.16 5.08
N THR A 15 -3.84 -28.95 5.57
CA THR A 15 -4.84 -28.08 6.21
C THR A 15 -5.97 -27.79 5.22
N LEU A 16 -5.65 -27.33 4.01
CA LEU A 16 -6.65 -27.05 2.97
C LEU A 16 -7.47 -28.30 2.61
N GLY A 17 -6.81 -29.46 2.45
CA GLY A 17 -7.52 -30.72 2.18
C GLY A 17 -8.50 -31.11 3.29
N GLN A 18 -8.12 -30.92 4.56
CA GLN A 18 -8.99 -31.16 5.71
C GLN A 18 -10.14 -30.15 5.77
N SER A 19 -9.86 -28.87 5.50
CA SER A 19 -10.87 -27.81 5.48
C SER A 19 -11.93 -28.05 4.42
N ILE A 20 -11.54 -28.43 3.19
CA ILE A 20 -12.47 -28.83 2.13
C ILE A 20 -13.37 -29.98 2.60
N GLN A 21 -12.79 -30.99 3.25
CA GLN A 21 -13.57 -32.12 3.76
C GLN A 21 -14.56 -31.70 4.86
N ILE A 22 -14.17 -30.78 5.74
CA ILE A 22 -15.05 -30.20 6.77
C ILE A 22 -16.19 -29.42 6.11
N THR A 23 -15.89 -28.53 5.17
CA THR A 23 -16.88 -27.76 4.39
C THR A 23 -17.90 -28.69 3.73
N GLN A 24 -17.45 -29.73 3.03
CA GLN A 24 -18.33 -30.73 2.40
C GLN A 24 -19.21 -31.48 3.41
N ASN A 25 -18.66 -31.86 4.56
CA ASN A 25 -19.42 -32.54 5.60
C ASN A 25 -20.50 -31.63 6.20
N VAL A 26 -20.18 -30.36 6.41
CA VAL A 26 -21.12 -29.34 6.91
C VAL A 26 -22.25 -29.12 5.89
N LEU A 27 -21.92 -28.93 4.62
CA LEU A 27 -22.92 -28.78 3.55
C LEU A 27 -23.83 -30.00 3.41
N LYS A 28 -23.27 -31.22 3.52
CA LYS A 28 -24.04 -32.46 3.49
C LYS A 28 -25.02 -32.58 4.66
N ALA A 29 -24.57 -32.22 5.86
CA ALA A 29 -25.45 -32.21 7.03
C ALA A 29 -26.56 -31.16 6.86
N PHE A 30 -26.19 -29.95 6.43
CA PHE A 30 -27.10 -28.85 6.16
C PHE A 30 -28.19 -29.20 5.13
N ALA A 31 -27.81 -29.87 4.03
CA ALA A 31 -28.73 -30.26 2.96
C ALA A 31 -29.88 -31.18 3.40
N THR A 32 -29.73 -31.87 4.54
CA THR A 32 -30.74 -32.79 5.08
C THR A 32 -31.40 -32.28 6.35
N ALA A 33 -31.05 -31.06 6.78
CA ALA A 33 -31.54 -30.48 8.02
C ALA A 33 -33.03 -30.07 7.89
N GLU A 34 -33.81 -30.30 8.94
CA GLU A 34 -35.23 -29.91 8.97
C GLU A 34 -35.41 -28.38 8.84
N ASP A 35 -34.41 -27.61 9.25
CA ASP A 35 -34.38 -26.15 9.19
C ASP A 35 -33.67 -25.59 7.94
N PHE A 36 -33.39 -26.42 6.93
CA PHE A 36 -32.73 -26.00 5.67
C PHE A 36 -33.36 -24.75 5.07
N THR A 37 -34.67 -24.78 4.81
CA THR A 37 -35.39 -23.64 4.21
C THR A 37 -35.38 -22.40 5.11
N ILE A 38 -35.42 -22.58 6.43
CA ILE A 38 -35.37 -21.46 7.39
C ILE A 38 -34.01 -20.78 7.31
N LYS A 39 -32.92 -21.55 7.37
CA LYS A 39 -31.55 -21.03 7.25
C LYS A 39 -31.28 -20.38 5.90
N MET A 40 -31.76 -20.97 4.80
CA MET A 40 -31.69 -20.35 3.47
C MET A 40 -32.42 -19.00 3.43
N THR A 41 -33.60 -18.91 4.07
CA THR A 41 -34.37 -17.65 4.13
C THR A 41 -33.67 -16.60 5.00
N VAL A 42 -33.01 -17.03 6.07
CA VAL A 42 -32.27 -16.12 6.96
C VAL A 42 -31.02 -15.59 6.25
N ALA A 43 -30.27 -16.45 5.56
CA ALA A 43 -29.08 -16.06 4.80
C ALA A 43 -29.43 -15.24 3.57
N PHE A 44 -30.26 -15.74 2.66
CA PHE A 44 -30.38 -15.21 1.28
C PHE A 44 -31.71 -14.50 1.00
N GLY A 45 -32.50 -14.20 2.03
CA GLY A 45 -33.80 -13.55 1.92
C GLY A 45 -34.95 -14.49 1.53
N ASP A 46 -36.14 -13.92 1.34
CA ASP A 46 -37.40 -14.68 1.13
C ASP A 46 -37.75 -14.91 -0.35
N ARG A 47 -36.91 -14.46 -1.29
CA ARG A 47 -37.20 -14.42 -2.73
C ARG A 47 -36.20 -15.17 -3.63
N PHE A 48 -35.44 -16.11 -3.08
CA PHE A 48 -34.51 -16.93 -3.86
C PHE A 48 -35.20 -18.02 -4.71
N ASP A 49 -34.53 -18.48 -5.76
CA ASP A 49 -34.95 -19.63 -6.56
C ASP A 49 -34.85 -20.94 -5.75
N ALA A 50 -35.97 -21.30 -5.12
CA ALA A 50 -36.08 -22.51 -4.33
C ALA A 50 -35.84 -23.79 -5.13
N LYS A 51 -36.01 -23.79 -6.45
CA LYS A 51 -35.71 -24.96 -7.28
C LYS A 51 -34.20 -25.19 -7.34
N VAL A 52 -33.43 -24.15 -7.64
CA VAL A 52 -31.96 -24.22 -7.68
C VAL A 52 -31.38 -24.57 -6.31
N ALA A 53 -31.91 -23.97 -5.23
CA ALA A 53 -31.51 -24.31 -3.87
C ALA A 53 -31.74 -25.80 -3.53
N ASN A 54 -32.87 -26.39 -3.95
CA ASN A 54 -33.17 -27.80 -3.71
C ASN A 54 -32.31 -28.74 -4.58
N GLU A 55 -31.95 -28.33 -5.80
CA GLU A 55 -31.01 -29.08 -6.64
C GLU A 55 -29.62 -29.15 -5.97
N LEU A 56 -29.11 -28.02 -5.47
CA LEU A 56 -27.84 -27.98 -4.71
C LEU A 56 -27.89 -28.87 -3.45
N ALA A 57 -28.97 -28.78 -2.68
CA ALA A 57 -29.16 -29.63 -1.49
C ALA A 57 -29.21 -31.12 -1.86
N GLN A 58 -29.88 -31.48 -2.96
CA GLN A 58 -29.93 -32.86 -3.43
C GLN A 58 -28.53 -33.37 -3.77
N ASP A 59 -27.73 -32.60 -4.49
CA ASP A 59 -26.35 -32.96 -4.85
C ASP A 59 -25.49 -33.18 -3.59
N TRP A 60 -25.50 -32.23 -2.65
CA TRP A 60 -24.73 -32.33 -1.41
C TRP A 60 -25.16 -33.52 -0.54
N SER A 61 -26.47 -33.81 -0.46
CA SER A 61 -26.99 -34.96 0.28
C SER A 61 -26.49 -36.29 -0.31
N ASN A 62 -26.33 -36.36 -1.63
CA ASN A 62 -25.75 -37.50 -2.34
C ASN A 62 -24.21 -37.56 -2.24
N GLY A 63 -23.58 -36.52 -1.68
CA GLY A 63 -22.13 -36.37 -1.62
C GLY A 63 -21.51 -35.93 -2.95
N ASP A 64 -22.32 -35.34 -3.85
CA ASP A 64 -21.83 -34.68 -5.05
C ASP A 64 -21.55 -33.21 -4.73
N PHE A 65 -20.28 -32.83 -4.85
CA PHE A 65 -19.80 -31.45 -4.64
C PHE A 65 -19.14 -30.89 -5.89
N THR A 66 -19.32 -31.54 -7.05
CA THR A 66 -18.68 -31.13 -8.30
C THR A 66 -19.17 -29.78 -8.82
N ALA A 67 -20.34 -29.34 -8.36
CA ALA A 67 -20.88 -28.02 -8.63
C ALA A 67 -20.22 -26.90 -7.79
N LEU A 68 -19.49 -27.22 -6.71
CA LEU A 68 -18.80 -26.18 -5.94
C LEU A 68 -17.67 -25.54 -6.76
N PRO A 69 -17.42 -24.23 -6.60
CA PRO A 69 -16.32 -23.56 -7.28
C PRO A 69 -14.96 -24.24 -7.03
N PRO A 70 -14.07 -24.33 -8.04
CA PRO A 70 -12.65 -24.60 -7.80
C PRO A 70 -12.04 -23.56 -6.84
N ILE A 71 -11.04 -24.01 -6.07
CA ILE A 71 -10.27 -23.15 -5.18
C ILE A 71 -8.92 -22.84 -5.83
N ALA A 72 -8.56 -21.56 -5.89
CA ALA A 72 -7.25 -21.06 -6.30
C ALA A 72 -6.56 -20.35 -5.13
N ILE A 73 -5.22 -20.34 -5.12
CA ILE A 73 -4.43 -19.71 -4.04
C ILE A 73 -3.63 -18.55 -4.61
N LEU A 74 -3.88 -17.36 -4.09
CA LEU A 74 -3.21 -16.10 -4.45
C LEU A 74 -2.52 -15.51 -3.23
N SER A 75 -1.63 -14.53 -3.40
CA SER A 75 -1.13 -13.76 -2.26
C SER A 75 -2.21 -12.80 -1.74
N ASN A 76 -2.08 -12.38 -0.49
CA ASN A 76 -2.88 -11.32 0.12
C ASN A 76 -2.86 -10.06 -0.76
N VAL A 77 -1.71 -9.65 -1.31
CA VAL A 77 -1.60 -8.49 -2.21
C VAL A 77 -2.47 -8.68 -3.47
N GLU A 78 -2.45 -9.88 -4.06
CA GLU A 78 -3.24 -10.20 -5.27
C GLU A 78 -4.75 -10.16 -5.00
N ILE A 79 -5.20 -10.38 -3.75
CA ILE A 79 -6.61 -10.27 -3.36
C ILE A 79 -6.91 -9.13 -2.39
N ASN A 80 -6.11 -8.07 -2.42
CA ASN A 80 -6.27 -6.85 -1.62
C ASN A 80 -6.48 -7.12 -0.11
N GLY A 81 -5.67 -8.01 0.43
CA GLY A 81 -5.65 -8.43 1.82
C GLY A 81 -6.70 -9.48 2.20
N ALA A 82 -7.64 -9.85 1.33
CA ALA A 82 -8.76 -10.71 1.73
C ALA A 82 -8.30 -12.11 2.17
N MET A 83 -9.02 -12.73 3.11
CA MET A 83 -8.75 -14.11 3.53
C MET A 83 -9.22 -15.13 2.49
N GLY A 84 -10.41 -14.88 1.94
CA GLY A 84 -11.02 -15.57 0.82
C GLY A 84 -11.76 -14.56 -0.06
N ALA A 85 -12.08 -14.97 -1.29
CA ALA A 85 -12.95 -14.19 -2.16
C ALA A 85 -13.60 -15.07 -3.24
N PHE A 86 -14.91 -14.93 -3.44
CA PHE A 86 -15.64 -15.60 -4.51
C PHE A 86 -15.78 -14.70 -5.75
N ALA A 87 -15.30 -15.20 -6.89
CA ALA A 87 -15.45 -14.53 -8.16
C ALA A 87 -16.56 -15.15 -9.00
N LYS A 88 -17.72 -14.48 -9.06
CA LYS A 88 -18.89 -14.89 -9.87
C LYS A 88 -18.55 -15.05 -11.35
N ALA A 89 -17.67 -14.22 -11.89
CA ALA A 89 -17.32 -14.21 -13.31
C ALA A 89 -16.59 -15.49 -13.77
N THR A 90 -15.72 -16.06 -12.93
CA THR A 90 -15.00 -17.30 -13.22
C THR A 90 -15.57 -18.52 -12.52
N ASN A 91 -16.48 -18.30 -11.57
CA ASN A 91 -16.93 -19.32 -10.65
C ASN A 91 -15.74 -19.95 -9.89
N THR A 92 -14.90 -19.12 -9.26
CA THR A 92 -13.70 -19.55 -8.52
C THR A 92 -13.71 -18.95 -7.12
N ILE A 93 -13.30 -19.73 -6.13
CA ILE A 93 -12.96 -19.24 -4.79
C ILE A 93 -11.45 -19.01 -4.75
N TYR A 94 -11.03 -17.80 -4.42
CA TYR A 94 -9.64 -17.47 -4.14
C TYR A 94 -9.40 -17.52 -2.64
N LEU A 95 -8.28 -18.08 -2.20
CA LEU A 95 -7.83 -18.06 -0.81
C LEU A 95 -6.44 -17.46 -0.72
N SER A 96 -6.23 -16.63 0.31
CA SER A 96 -4.92 -16.05 0.59
C SER A 96 -3.92 -17.11 1.04
N ARG A 97 -2.75 -17.10 0.42
CA ARG A 97 -1.61 -17.96 0.75
C ARG A 97 -1.10 -17.65 2.16
N GLU A 98 -1.04 -16.39 2.51
CA GLU A 98 -0.60 -15.87 3.80
C GLU A 98 -1.59 -16.31 4.88
N TYR A 99 -2.89 -16.18 4.64
CA TYR A 99 -3.94 -16.67 5.54
C TYR A 99 -3.84 -18.19 5.78
N LEU A 100 -3.65 -18.98 4.71
CA LEU A 100 -3.45 -20.44 4.82
C LEU A 100 -2.16 -20.79 5.58
N THR A 101 -1.11 -19.97 5.43
CA THR A 101 0.16 -20.16 6.14
C THR A 101 0.01 -19.86 7.63
N GLN A 102 -0.67 -18.76 7.97
CA GLN A 102 -0.96 -18.38 9.36
C GLN A 102 -1.84 -19.41 10.08
N ASN A 103 -2.79 -20.02 9.36
CA ASN A 103 -3.74 -20.99 9.91
C ASN A 103 -3.35 -22.45 9.63
N ALA A 104 -2.09 -22.71 9.30
CA ALA A 104 -1.59 -24.06 9.06
C ALA A 104 -1.79 -24.93 10.32
N GLY A 105 -2.50 -26.06 10.17
CA GLY A 105 -2.88 -26.95 11.26
C GLY A 105 -4.23 -26.63 11.93
N ASN A 106 -4.92 -25.57 11.53
CA ASN A 106 -6.24 -25.16 12.05
C ASN A 106 -7.32 -25.27 10.97
N PRO A 107 -7.71 -26.48 10.54
CA PRO A 107 -8.58 -26.66 9.38
C PRO A 107 -10.01 -26.15 9.59
N ASP A 108 -10.51 -26.09 10.82
CA ASP A 108 -11.83 -25.52 11.14
C ASP A 108 -11.92 -24.02 10.86
N VAL A 109 -10.81 -23.29 11.09
CA VAL A 109 -10.72 -21.85 10.83
C VAL A 109 -10.78 -21.60 9.33
N VAL A 110 -9.97 -22.32 8.54
CA VAL A 110 -9.99 -22.21 7.08
C VAL A 110 -11.32 -22.70 6.48
N ALA A 111 -11.92 -23.77 7.03
CA ALA A 111 -13.22 -24.27 6.57
C ALA A 111 -14.34 -23.24 6.74
N SER A 112 -14.22 -22.37 7.73
CA SER A 112 -15.20 -21.33 8.00
C SER A 112 -15.19 -20.19 6.98
N VAL A 113 -14.00 -19.84 6.45
CA VAL A 113 -13.88 -18.92 5.31
C VAL A 113 -14.36 -19.62 4.05
N LEU A 114 -14.01 -20.89 3.83
CA LEU A 114 -14.54 -21.63 2.68
C LEU A 114 -16.07 -21.73 2.66
N LEU A 115 -16.72 -21.89 3.81
CA LEU A 115 -18.19 -21.92 3.90
C LEU A 115 -18.81 -20.55 3.57
N GLU A 116 -18.13 -19.46 3.93
CA GLU A 116 -18.51 -18.08 3.64
C GLU A 116 -18.48 -17.82 2.13
N GLU A 117 -17.36 -18.16 1.48
CA GLU A 117 -17.23 -18.06 0.02
C GLU A 117 -18.20 -18.98 -0.74
N VAL A 118 -18.54 -20.13 -0.15
CA VAL A 118 -19.60 -21.00 -0.68
C VAL A 118 -20.97 -20.34 -0.52
N GLY A 119 -21.21 -19.57 0.54
CA GLY A 119 -22.42 -18.76 0.70
C GLY A 119 -22.57 -17.74 -0.43
N HIS A 120 -21.52 -16.99 -0.76
CA HIS A 120 -21.48 -16.07 -1.90
C HIS A 120 -21.72 -16.79 -3.24
N TYR A 121 -21.13 -17.97 -3.43
CA TYR A 121 -21.46 -18.82 -4.58
C TYR A 121 -22.94 -19.18 -4.62
N ILE A 122 -23.53 -19.63 -3.51
CA ILE A 122 -24.93 -20.00 -3.43
C ILE A 122 -25.83 -18.82 -3.78
N ASP A 123 -25.59 -17.65 -3.17
CA ASP A 123 -26.35 -16.44 -3.44
C ASP A 123 -26.36 -16.12 -4.94
N SER A 124 -25.17 -16.13 -5.56
CA SER A 124 -25.00 -15.87 -7.00
C SER A 124 -25.77 -16.81 -7.94
N ARG A 125 -26.19 -17.99 -7.43
CA ARG A 125 -26.92 -19.03 -8.17
C ARG A 125 -28.42 -18.96 -7.96
N ILE A 126 -28.86 -18.55 -6.78
CA ILE A 126 -30.28 -18.59 -6.39
C ILE A 126 -30.95 -17.22 -6.47
N ASN A 127 -30.19 -16.14 -6.45
CA ASN A 127 -30.68 -14.77 -6.48
C ASN A 127 -30.24 -14.05 -7.77
N GLU A 128 -31.18 -13.34 -8.41
CA GLU A 128 -30.90 -12.50 -9.60
C GLU A 128 -30.27 -11.15 -9.20
N LEU A 129 -30.65 -10.63 -8.03
CA LEU A 129 -30.08 -9.47 -7.37
C LEU A 129 -29.41 -9.97 -6.11
N GLU A 130 -28.16 -9.55 -5.89
CA GLU A 130 -27.43 -9.81 -4.65
C GLU A 130 -28.32 -9.51 -3.46
N ALA A 131 -28.36 -10.46 -2.51
CA ALA A 131 -29.04 -10.21 -1.27
C ALA A 131 -28.31 -9.05 -0.53
N PRO A 132 -29.02 -8.29 0.31
CA PRO A 132 -28.40 -7.18 1.05
C PRO A 132 -27.63 -7.68 2.28
N GLY A 133 -26.34 -7.36 2.33
CA GLY A 133 -25.45 -7.67 3.45
C GLY A 133 -24.36 -8.69 3.13
N ASP A 134 -23.85 -9.32 4.19
CA ASP A 134 -22.86 -10.39 4.12
C ASP A 134 -23.55 -11.77 4.25
N GLU A 135 -24.14 -12.24 3.14
CA GLU A 135 -24.83 -13.53 3.13
C GLU A 135 -23.89 -14.72 3.27
N GLY A 136 -22.63 -14.54 2.85
CA GLY A 136 -21.56 -15.50 3.04
C GLY A 136 -21.38 -15.83 4.51
N ALA A 137 -21.16 -14.83 5.35
CA ALA A 137 -20.91 -15.03 6.77
C ALA A 137 -22.16 -15.48 7.51
N ILE A 138 -23.34 -14.95 7.17
CA ILE A 138 -24.62 -15.43 7.73
C ILE A 138 -24.76 -16.92 7.42
N PHE A 139 -24.55 -17.33 6.17
CA PHE A 139 -24.62 -18.71 5.76
C PHE A 139 -23.63 -19.58 6.54
N SER A 140 -22.35 -19.19 6.58
CA SER A 140 -21.28 -19.90 7.27
C SER A 140 -21.60 -20.15 8.75
N ALA A 141 -22.05 -19.11 9.47
CA ALA A 141 -22.43 -19.20 10.87
C ALA A 141 -23.62 -20.17 11.07
N LEU A 142 -24.68 -20.04 10.26
CA LEU A 142 -25.88 -20.87 10.37
C LEU A 142 -25.60 -22.36 10.12
N VAL A 143 -24.78 -22.69 9.12
CA VAL A 143 -24.48 -24.09 8.78
C VAL A 143 -23.49 -24.73 9.77
N ARG A 144 -22.69 -23.92 10.46
CA ARG A 144 -21.84 -24.34 11.59
C ARG A 144 -22.62 -24.51 12.91
N GLY A 145 -23.90 -24.16 12.93
CA GLY A 145 -24.75 -24.31 14.11
C GLY A 145 -24.62 -23.17 15.11
N GLU A 146 -24.10 -22.02 14.69
CA GLU A 146 -24.09 -20.81 15.50
C GLU A 146 -25.49 -20.21 15.61
N THR A 147 -25.74 -19.54 16.73
CA THR A 147 -27.00 -18.83 16.95
C THR A 147 -26.78 -17.34 16.72
N LEU A 148 -27.38 -16.79 15.67
CA LEU A 148 -27.38 -15.36 15.38
C LEU A 148 -28.61 -14.72 16.02
N SER A 149 -28.41 -13.71 16.86
CA SER A 149 -29.49 -12.88 17.41
C SER A 149 -30.09 -11.98 16.33
N GLU A 150 -31.25 -11.37 16.59
CA GLU A 150 -31.83 -10.36 15.68
C GLU A 150 -30.88 -9.19 15.47
N GLN A 151 -30.07 -8.85 16.48
CA GLN A 151 -29.06 -7.81 16.38
C GLN A 151 -27.90 -8.26 15.48
N ASP A 152 -27.42 -9.49 15.61
CA ASP A 152 -26.35 -10.03 14.76
C ASP A 152 -26.79 -10.08 13.28
N LEU A 153 -28.03 -10.50 13.03
CA LEU A 153 -28.61 -10.51 11.68
C LEU A 153 -28.80 -9.12 11.10
N GLN A 154 -29.25 -8.15 11.90
CA GLN A 154 -29.36 -6.76 11.43
C GLN A 154 -27.99 -6.17 11.10
N GLN A 155 -26.95 -6.60 11.79
CA GLN A 155 -25.59 -6.14 11.57
C GLN A 155 -24.94 -6.77 10.35
N LEU A 156 -25.07 -8.09 10.17
CA LEU A 156 -24.60 -8.79 8.98
C LEU A 156 -25.35 -8.33 7.71
N ARG A 157 -26.65 -8.01 7.83
CA ARG A 157 -27.44 -7.47 6.71
C ARG A 157 -27.20 -5.99 6.42
N ALA A 158 -26.51 -5.29 7.32
CA ALA A 158 -26.10 -3.90 7.11
C ALA A 158 -24.68 -3.81 6.55
N GLU A 159 -23.92 -4.92 6.57
CA GLU A 159 -22.63 -5.09 5.89
C GLU A 159 -22.88 -5.29 4.39
N ASP A 160 -23.52 -4.32 3.75
CA ASP A 160 -23.82 -4.32 2.30
C ASP A 160 -22.60 -3.83 1.49
N ASP A 161 -21.38 -4.13 1.96
CA ASP A 161 -20.14 -3.51 1.50
C ASP A 161 -19.21 -4.55 0.85
N SER A 162 -19.54 -4.91 -0.39
CA SER A 162 -18.62 -5.55 -1.31
C SER A 162 -17.64 -4.52 -1.89
N ALA A 163 -16.36 -4.59 -1.52
CA ALA A 163 -15.31 -3.97 -2.32
C ALA A 163 -15.05 -4.85 -3.56
N THR A 164 -14.76 -4.21 -4.70
CA THR A 164 -14.47 -4.93 -5.94
C THR A 164 -13.02 -4.73 -6.35
N ILE A 165 -12.29 -5.83 -6.50
CA ILE A 165 -10.91 -5.78 -7.01
C ILE A 165 -10.88 -6.33 -8.44
N LEU A 166 -9.97 -5.77 -9.25
CA LEU A 166 -9.76 -6.21 -10.62
C LEU A 166 -8.53 -7.12 -10.70
N LEU A 167 -8.76 -8.43 -10.76
CA LEU A 167 -7.69 -9.40 -10.97
C LEU A 167 -7.77 -9.95 -12.39
N ASP A 168 -6.69 -9.82 -13.17
CA ASP A 168 -6.63 -10.26 -14.58
C ASP A 168 -7.81 -9.74 -15.45
N GLY A 169 -8.30 -8.53 -15.15
CA GLY A 169 -9.43 -7.92 -15.84
C GLY A 169 -10.81 -8.41 -15.36
N GLN A 170 -10.89 -9.07 -14.21
CA GLN A 170 -12.12 -9.62 -13.64
C GLN A 170 -12.45 -9.02 -12.29
N ILE A 171 -13.73 -8.76 -12.06
CA ILE A 171 -14.23 -8.22 -10.79
C ILE A 171 -14.36 -9.37 -9.78
N ILE A 172 -13.65 -9.24 -8.66
CA ILE A 172 -13.76 -10.09 -7.47
C ILE A 172 -14.37 -9.24 -6.36
N VAL A 173 -15.33 -9.80 -5.64
CA VAL A 173 -15.96 -9.16 -4.47
C VAL A 173 -15.19 -9.59 -3.21
N ILE A 174 -14.84 -8.63 -2.36
CA ILE A 174 -14.23 -8.83 -1.04
C ILE A 174 -15.02 -8.04 0.02
N GLU A 175 -15.04 -8.51 1.26
CA GLU A 175 -15.75 -7.86 2.36
C GLU A 175 -14.88 -6.76 2.99
N GLN A 176 -15.41 -5.53 2.99
CA GLN A 176 -14.76 -4.36 3.59
C GLN A 176 -15.83 -3.39 4.12
N ALA A 177 -15.93 -3.17 5.43
CA ALA A 177 -16.81 -2.15 5.99
C ALA A 177 -16.05 -0.84 6.24
N THR A 178 -16.73 0.31 6.11
CA THR A 178 -16.17 1.61 6.54
C THR A 178 -16.92 2.17 7.74
N PHE A 179 -16.21 2.40 8.84
CA PHE A 179 -16.75 2.97 10.07
C PHE A 179 -16.23 4.38 10.29
N THR A 180 -17.13 5.36 10.23
CA THR A 180 -16.80 6.78 10.48
C THR A 180 -17.40 7.23 11.80
N GLY A 181 -16.55 7.73 12.70
CA GLY A 181 -16.93 8.34 13.96
C GLY A 181 -17.29 9.82 13.80
N THR A 182 -17.43 10.49 14.93
CA THR A 182 -17.73 11.92 15.07
C THR A 182 -16.59 12.63 15.78
N ASP A 183 -16.68 13.94 16.01
CA ASP A 183 -15.71 14.66 16.86
C ASP A 183 -15.97 14.45 18.38
N ASN A 184 -16.65 13.37 18.75
CA ASN A 184 -16.93 12.98 20.13
C ASN A 184 -16.30 11.62 20.42
N ASN A 185 -16.46 11.12 21.65
CA ASN A 185 -15.94 9.81 22.00
C ASN A 185 -16.79 8.70 21.39
N ASP A 186 -16.22 8.00 20.42
CA ASP A 186 -16.86 6.92 19.68
C ASP A 186 -16.31 5.55 20.05
N LEU A 187 -17.19 4.55 20.08
CA LEU A 187 -16.79 3.15 20.02
C LEU A 187 -16.92 2.75 18.56
N LEU A 188 -15.79 2.48 17.91
CA LEU A 188 -15.75 2.06 16.54
C LEU A 188 -15.39 0.58 16.43
N PRO A 189 -16.28 -0.19 15.83
CA PRO A 189 -17.68 0.13 15.53
C PRO A 189 -18.58 0.02 16.79
N PRO A 190 -19.78 0.64 16.78
CA PRO A 190 -20.58 0.98 17.97
C PRO A 190 -21.10 -0.17 18.82
N THR A 191 -20.88 -1.42 18.42
CA THR A 191 -21.24 -2.61 19.18
C THR A 191 -20.10 -3.62 19.11
N ARG A 192 -19.78 -4.26 20.24
CA ARG A 192 -18.74 -5.29 20.33
C ARG A 192 -19.23 -6.57 19.64
N ARG A 193 -18.88 -6.78 18.37
CA ARG A 193 -19.23 -8.00 17.61
C ARG A 193 -18.44 -9.19 18.15
N ILE A 194 -19.02 -10.37 18.04
CA ILE A 194 -18.32 -11.64 18.23
C ILE A 194 -17.91 -12.07 16.81
N ASN A 195 -16.61 -12.15 16.55
CA ASN A 195 -16.01 -12.59 15.26
C ASN A 195 -16.23 -11.63 14.06
N ARG A 196 -15.68 -10.41 14.09
CA ARG A 196 -15.54 -9.59 12.87
C ARG A 196 -14.55 -10.20 11.91
N ARG A 197 -14.96 -10.40 10.67
CA ARG A 197 -14.13 -10.82 9.53
C ARG A 197 -14.21 -9.72 8.49
N GLY A 198 -13.15 -9.53 7.73
CA GLY A 198 -13.11 -8.57 6.62
C GLY A 198 -12.01 -7.56 6.81
N ASN A 199 -11.72 -6.81 5.75
CA ASN A 199 -10.69 -5.76 5.77
C ASN A 199 -11.38 -4.41 5.93
N ASP A 200 -11.51 -3.93 7.16
CA ASP A 200 -12.33 -2.77 7.47
C ASP A 200 -11.51 -1.47 7.44
N ILE A 201 -12.21 -0.35 7.24
CA ILE A 201 -11.64 1.01 7.31
C ILE A 201 -12.25 1.75 8.49
N PHE A 202 -11.42 2.32 9.35
CA PHE A 202 -11.84 3.09 10.52
C PHE A 202 -11.41 4.56 10.40
N LYS A 203 -12.38 5.46 10.57
CA LYS A 203 -12.19 6.92 10.60
C LYS A 203 -12.79 7.48 11.89
N PRO A 204 -12.13 7.33 13.05
CA PRO A 204 -12.66 7.74 14.35
C PRO A 204 -13.03 9.22 14.46
N GLY A 205 -12.30 10.11 13.77
CA GLY A 205 -12.45 11.54 13.97
C GLY A 205 -11.68 12.04 15.18
N LEU A 206 -12.13 13.16 15.75
CA LEU A 206 -11.56 13.72 16.98
C LEU A 206 -12.31 13.19 18.21
N GLY A 207 -11.70 13.26 19.40
CA GLY A 207 -12.31 12.73 20.62
C GLY A 207 -11.50 11.61 21.26
N ASN A 208 -12.12 10.86 22.18
CA ASN A 208 -11.50 9.69 22.81
C ASN A 208 -12.20 8.43 22.35
N ASP A 209 -11.61 7.79 21.35
CA ASP A 209 -12.23 6.72 20.59
C ASP A 209 -11.61 5.36 20.94
N THR A 210 -12.42 4.32 20.77
CA THR A 210 -11.96 2.93 20.86
C THR A 210 -12.25 2.24 19.55
N VAL A 211 -11.22 1.75 18.87
CA VAL A 211 -11.33 1.02 17.59
C VAL A 211 -11.01 -0.45 17.82
N ASP A 212 -11.79 -1.36 17.24
CA ASP A 212 -11.50 -2.80 17.20
C ASP A 212 -11.79 -3.36 15.80
N GLY A 213 -10.72 -3.60 15.04
CA GLY A 213 -10.80 -4.07 13.64
C GLY A 213 -11.35 -5.49 13.55
N GLY A 214 -10.70 -6.42 14.24
CA GLY A 214 -11.20 -7.77 14.45
C GLY A 214 -10.30 -8.78 13.77
N THR A 215 -10.77 -9.45 12.73
CA THR A 215 -9.95 -10.36 11.92
C THR A 215 -9.99 -9.91 10.48
N GLY A 216 -8.84 -9.98 9.81
CA GLY A 216 -8.64 -9.40 8.50
C GLY A 216 -7.45 -8.46 8.56
N ASN A 217 -7.29 -7.65 7.52
CA ASN A 217 -6.32 -6.57 7.46
C ASN A 217 -7.07 -5.25 7.55
N ASP A 218 -7.03 -4.62 8.71
CA ASP A 218 -7.83 -3.44 9.00
C ASP A 218 -6.99 -2.16 8.88
N LEU A 219 -7.57 -1.13 8.26
CA LEU A 219 -6.97 0.19 8.09
C LEU A 219 -7.56 1.19 9.09
N LEU A 220 -6.69 1.82 9.88
CA LEU A 220 -7.04 2.95 10.74
C LEU A 220 -6.52 4.26 10.17
N ILE A 221 -7.44 5.20 9.92
CA ILE A 221 -7.15 6.53 9.40
C ILE A 221 -7.29 7.56 10.52
N VAL A 222 -6.19 8.20 10.90
CA VAL A 222 -6.14 9.23 11.96
C VAL A 222 -5.58 10.51 11.38
N ASP A 223 -6.34 11.60 11.49
CA ASP A 223 -5.89 12.93 11.10
C ASP A 223 -5.94 13.87 12.31
N TYR A 224 -4.75 14.20 12.83
CA TYR A 224 -4.56 15.14 13.92
C TYR A 224 -3.92 16.46 13.50
N SER A 225 -3.89 16.77 12.19
CA SER A 225 -3.32 18.02 11.66
C SER A 225 -3.96 19.28 12.25
N ALA A 226 -5.23 19.19 12.69
CA ALA A 226 -5.95 20.29 13.33
C ALA A 226 -5.55 20.53 14.80
N ASN A 227 -4.75 19.65 15.42
CA ASN A 227 -4.33 19.77 16.82
C ASN A 227 -3.14 20.72 16.97
N THR A 228 -3.39 21.89 17.54
CA THR A 228 -2.42 23.00 17.55
C THR A 228 -1.66 23.17 18.88
N TYR A 229 -1.57 22.14 19.74
CA TYR A 229 -1.00 22.32 21.08
C TYR A 229 0.29 21.52 21.36
N SER A 230 0.32 20.23 21.08
CA SER A 230 1.55 19.43 21.14
C SER A 230 1.45 18.23 20.21
N GLY A 231 2.61 17.65 19.92
CA GLY A 231 2.73 16.49 19.04
C GLY A 231 1.93 15.26 19.43
N LEU A 232 1.74 14.42 18.43
CA LEU A 232 1.17 13.10 18.40
C LEU A 232 2.17 12.10 18.99
N VAL A 233 1.66 11.20 19.83
CA VAL A 233 2.40 10.04 20.32
C VAL A 233 1.60 8.80 19.98
N SER A 234 2.16 7.98 19.08
CA SER A 234 1.73 6.61 18.84
C SER A 234 2.49 5.71 19.81
N SER A 235 1.75 4.88 20.55
CA SER A 235 2.33 3.90 21.47
C SER A 235 1.78 2.52 21.13
N GLY A 236 2.69 1.57 20.92
CA GLY A 236 2.35 0.19 20.59
C GLY A 236 2.22 -0.09 19.09
N GLY A 237 3.21 0.32 18.28
CA GLY A 237 3.29 -0.06 16.86
C GLY A 237 2.97 -1.53 16.63
N GLY A 238 2.24 -1.82 15.55
CA GLY A 238 1.62 -3.11 15.27
C GLY A 238 0.12 -3.16 15.62
N ILE A 239 -0.39 -4.36 15.96
CA ILE A 239 -1.85 -4.63 15.95
C ILE A 239 -2.67 -4.01 17.08
N ASN A 240 -2.07 -3.53 18.17
CA ASN A 240 -2.82 -2.96 19.31
C ASN A 240 -2.04 -1.81 19.94
N GLY A 241 -2.71 -0.68 20.18
CA GLY A 241 -2.01 0.48 20.68
C GLY A 241 -2.90 1.67 20.95
N THR A 242 -2.27 2.83 21.00
CA THR A 242 -2.94 4.12 21.20
C THR A 242 -2.22 5.20 20.42
N ILE A 243 -2.98 6.00 19.68
CA ILE A 243 -2.50 7.23 19.02
C ILE A 243 -3.19 8.40 19.74
N GLN A 244 -2.44 9.42 20.15
CA GLN A 244 -3.01 10.57 20.84
C GLN A 244 -2.25 11.86 20.56
N ALA A 245 -2.95 12.99 20.46
CA ALA A 245 -2.37 14.33 20.35
C ALA A 245 -3.05 15.29 21.34
N GLN A 246 -2.30 16.26 21.88
CA GLN A 246 -2.92 17.25 22.77
C GLN A 246 -3.67 18.31 21.98
N LYS A 247 -4.91 18.55 22.41
CA LYS A 247 -5.81 19.54 21.82
C LYS A 247 -5.69 20.91 22.45
N ASN A 248 -5.28 21.00 23.72
CA ASN A 248 -5.19 22.27 24.44
C ASN A 248 -4.31 22.24 25.70
N ALA A 249 -4.11 23.45 26.25
CA ALA A 249 -3.30 23.71 27.44
C ALA A 249 -3.79 23.10 28.76
N LEU A 250 -4.98 22.51 28.77
CA LEU A 250 -5.51 21.83 29.94
C LEU A 250 -5.12 20.34 29.95
N GLY A 251 -4.34 19.88 28.96
CA GLY A 251 -3.91 18.48 28.83
C GLY A 251 -5.05 17.57 28.38
N GLN A 252 -5.98 18.09 27.57
CA GLN A 252 -6.99 17.27 26.91
C GLN A 252 -6.42 16.72 25.60
N PHE A 253 -6.80 15.49 25.27
CA PHE A 253 -6.30 14.76 24.12
C PHE A 253 -7.45 14.40 23.19
N ASP A 254 -7.17 14.46 21.89
CA ASP A 254 -7.79 13.55 20.95
C ASP A 254 -6.94 12.27 20.96
N ARG A 255 -7.61 11.12 21.01
CA ARG A 255 -6.99 9.82 21.23
C ARG A 255 -7.83 8.69 20.63
N VAL A 256 -7.17 7.81 19.90
CA VAL A 256 -7.70 6.51 19.49
C VAL A 256 -6.99 5.41 20.25
N THR A 257 -7.72 4.57 20.98
CA THR A 257 -7.21 3.28 21.49
C THR A 257 -7.67 2.20 20.53
N TYR A 258 -6.75 1.48 19.89
CA TYR A 258 -7.10 0.50 18.86
C TYR A 258 -6.66 -0.92 19.22
N THR A 259 -7.41 -1.89 18.72
CA THR A 259 -7.06 -3.31 18.73
C THR A 259 -7.31 -3.95 17.37
N ASN A 260 -6.48 -4.94 17.04
CA ASN A 260 -6.49 -5.66 15.77
C ASN A 260 -6.52 -4.71 14.56
N ILE A 261 -5.50 -3.87 14.43
CA ILE A 261 -5.31 -2.96 13.29
C ILE A 261 -3.93 -3.20 12.68
N GLU A 262 -3.88 -3.64 11.43
CA GLU A 262 -2.63 -4.01 10.77
C GLU A 262 -2.03 -2.88 9.94
N GLN A 263 -2.87 -1.93 9.48
CA GLN A 263 -2.51 -0.85 8.56
C GLN A 263 -2.96 0.51 9.09
N PHE A 264 -2.15 1.54 8.83
CA PHE A 264 -2.34 2.90 9.31
C PHE A 264 -2.20 3.93 8.19
N ASP A 265 -3.09 4.91 8.21
CA ASP A 265 -2.97 6.19 7.51
C ASP A 265 -2.98 7.27 8.60
N ILE A 266 -1.83 7.84 8.93
CA ILE A 266 -1.68 8.77 10.04
C ILE A 266 -1.17 10.11 9.51
N THR A 267 -1.95 11.16 9.75
CA THR A 267 -1.50 12.55 9.64
C THR A 267 -1.24 13.11 11.04
N GLY A 268 0.00 13.51 11.26
CA GLY A 268 0.54 14.13 12.45
C GLY A 268 0.01 15.53 12.74
N THR A 269 0.74 16.29 13.53
CA THR A 269 0.44 17.67 13.94
C THR A 269 1.49 18.63 13.38
N GLY A 270 1.32 19.95 13.59
CA GLY A 270 2.39 20.91 13.28
C GLY A 270 3.51 20.99 14.35
N PHE A 271 3.74 19.94 15.13
CA PHE A 271 4.78 19.84 16.16
C PHE A 271 5.42 18.46 16.16
N ASP A 272 6.56 18.34 16.86
CA ASP A 272 7.32 17.10 17.04
C ASP A 272 6.45 15.89 17.44
N ASP A 273 6.28 14.97 16.49
CA ASP A 273 5.47 13.77 16.59
C ASP A 273 6.32 12.50 16.74
N ILE A 274 5.71 11.46 17.30
CA ILE A 274 6.25 10.09 17.32
C ILE A 274 5.21 9.18 16.70
N ILE A 275 5.47 8.72 15.48
CA ILE A 275 4.56 7.92 14.66
C ILE A 275 5.18 6.53 14.44
N TYR A 276 4.39 5.49 14.69
CA TYR A 276 4.75 4.10 14.41
C TYR A 276 3.68 3.48 13.51
N GLY A 277 4.12 2.85 12.43
CA GLY A 277 3.32 2.01 11.56
C GLY A 277 2.99 0.64 12.16
N GLY A 278 2.33 -0.15 11.35
CA GLY A 278 1.81 -1.48 11.61
C GLY A 278 2.65 -2.59 10.98
N ALA A 279 1.94 -3.62 10.55
CA ALA A 279 2.54 -4.83 9.98
C ALA A 279 2.41 -4.91 8.45
N LEU A 280 1.68 -3.97 7.85
CA LEU A 280 1.36 -3.86 6.44
C LEU A 280 1.68 -2.45 5.94
N ASP A 281 1.56 -2.25 4.64
CA ASP A 281 1.89 -1.00 3.93
C ASP A 281 1.17 0.23 4.52
N ASP A 282 1.90 1.06 5.27
CA ASP A 282 1.35 2.24 5.95
C ASP A 282 1.57 3.53 5.16
N THR A 283 0.78 4.56 5.47
CA THR A 283 0.96 5.93 4.98
C THR A 283 1.07 6.87 6.18
N LEU A 284 2.25 7.44 6.42
CA LEU A 284 2.55 8.19 7.64
C LEU A 284 3.10 9.58 7.27
N HIS A 285 2.47 10.63 7.80
CA HIS A 285 2.82 12.03 7.57
C HIS A 285 3.10 12.73 8.91
N GLY A 286 4.28 13.30 9.09
CA GLY A 286 4.67 14.11 10.26
C GLY A 286 4.13 15.54 10.22
N GLU A 287 3.96 16.11 9.02
CA GLU A 287 3.57 17.51 8.76
C GLU A 287 4.65 18.52 9.11
N GLY A 288 4.83 18.89 10.37
CA GLY A 288 5.96 19.73 10.72
C GLY A 288 6.30 19.70 12.18
N GLY A 289 7.49 20.18 12.54
CA GLY A 289 8.10 19.81 13.82
C GLY A 289 9.22 18.81 13.58
N ASP A 290 10.02 18.52 14.61
CA ASP A 290 11.09 17.52 14.49
C ASP A 290 10.51 16.13 14.79
N ASP A 291 10.14 15.38 13.76
CA ASP A 291 9.33 14.17 13.86
C ASP A 291 10.17 12.88 13.92
N TYR A 292 9.64 11.86 14.60
CA TYR A 292 10.14 10.48 14.53
C TYR A 292 9.08 9.59 13.89
N ILE A 293 9.39 9.02 12.73
CA ILE A 293 8.51 8.13 11.98
C ILE A 293 9.20 6.77 11.79
N ASP A 294 8.53 5.69 12.17
CA ASP A 294 8.95 4.30 11.92
C ASP A 294 7.84 3.55 11.19
N GLY A 295 8.09 3.18 9.93
CA GLY A 295 7.14 2.50 9.05
C GLY A 295 6.88 1.03 9.40
N GLY A 296 7.70 0.39 10.23
CA GLY A 296 7.47 -1.00 10.61
C GLY A 296 7.69 -2.00 9.46
N ASN A 297 6.67 -2.82 9.15
CA ASN A 297 6.76 -3.78 8.04
C ASN A 297 5.79 -3.39 6.93
N GLY A 298 6.14 -3.69 5.69
CA GLY A 298 5.31 -3.36 4.53
C GLY A 298 6.04 -2.38 3.62
N ASN A 299 5.45 -2.09 2.47
CA ASN A 299 5.95 -1.06 1.57
C ASN A 299 5.31 0.27 1.97
N ASN A 300 6.01 1.06 2.79
CA ASN A 300 5.41 2.22 3.42
C ASN A 300 5.59 3.49 2.57
N ILE A 301 4.68 4.44 2.76
CA ILE A 301 4.81 5.83 2.29
C ILE A 301 5.04 6.70 3.52
N LEU A 302 6.24 7.26 3.64
CA LEU A 302 6.67 8.02 4.81
C LEU A 302 7.02 9.46 4.42
N ASP A 303 6.36 10.43 5.03
CA ASP A 303 6.56 11.86 4.80
C ASP A 303 6.92 12.56 6.12
N GLY A 304 8.15 13.05 6.26
CA GLY A 304 8.61 13.79 7.45
C GLY A 304 7.90 15.15 7.54
N GLY A 305 8.04 15.96 6.49
CA GLY A 305 7.43 17.29 6.42
C GLY A 305 8.44 18.41 6.67
N ASP A 306 8.02 19.47 7.34
CA ASP A 306 8.90 20.60 7.69
C ASP A 306 9.54 20.38 9.08
N GLY A 307 10.86 20.17 9.16
CA GLY A 307 11.52 19.96 10.45
C GLY A 307 12.77 19.12 10.32
N ASN A 308 13.41 18.78 11.44
CA ASN A 308 14.57 17.88 11.44
C ASN A 308 14.11 16.47 11.79
N ASP A 309 13.76 15.70 10.78
CA ASP A 309 13.02 14.46 10.99
C ASP A 309 13.94 13.25 11.08
N THR A 310 13.49 12.24 11.79
CA THR A 310 14.07 10.90 11.79
C THR A 310 13.07 9.92 11.20
N VAL A 311 13.35 9.40 10.01
CA VAL A 311 12.46 8.49 9.29
C VAL A 311 13.12 7.12 9.12
N VAL A 312 12.45 6.07 9.58
CA VAL A 312 12.90 4.67 9.48
C VAL A 312 11.88 3.90 8.64
N GLY A 313 12.30 3.35 7.50
CA GLY A 313 11.46 2.56 6.60
C GLY A 313 11.03 1.23 7.21
N GLY A 314 12.01 0.50 7.77
CA GLY A 314 11.78 -0.78 8.42
C GLY A 314 12.02 -1.95 7.47
N THR A 315 11.00 -2.75 7.16
CA THR A 315 11.12 -3.85 6.18
C THR A 315 10.10 -3.70 5.07
N GLY A 316 10.51 -3.98 3.83
CA GLY A 316 9.68 -3.77 2.66
C GLY A 316 10.33 -2.74 1.73
N ASN A 317 9.68 -2.41 0.63
CA ASN A 317 10.18 -1.40 -0.30
C ASN A 317 9.53 -0.06 0.03
N ASP A 318 10.21 0.78 0.79
CA ASP A 318 9.63 2.02 1.30
C ASP A 318 9.83 3.20 0.34
N THR A 319 8.85 4.10 0.31
CA THR A 319 8.94 5.42 -0.34
C THR A 319 9.02 6.49 0.74
N ILE A 320 10.14 7.19 0.80
CA ILE A 320 10.48 8.09 1.90
C ILE A 320 10.71 9.49 1.36
N ASN A 321 9.91 10.45 1.81
CA ASN A 321 10.13 11.89 1.64
C ASN A 321 10.42 12.50 3.03
N PRO A 322 11.68 12.80 3.39
CA PRO A 322 11.95 13.43 4.67
C PRO A 322 11.52 14.92 4.69
N GLY A 323 11.21 15.52 3.54
CA GLY A 323 10.77 16.91 3.48
C GLY A 323 11.89 17.93 3.64
N LEU A 324 11.62 19.03 4.35
CA LEU A 324 12.53 20.16 4.53
C LEU A 324 13.11 20.19 5.94
N GLY A 325 14.38 19.86 6.08
CA GLY A 325 15.20 20.29 7.20
C GLY A 325 16.46 19.46 7.31
N ASN A 326 16.97 19.22 8.51
CA ASN A 326 18.11 18.33 8.67
C ASN A 326 17.64 16.95 9.10
N ASP A 327 17.54 16.06 8.12
CA ASP A 327 16.85 14.80 8.28
C ASP A 327 17.83 13.64 8.37
N ALA A 328 17.42 12.63 9.12
CA ALA A 328 18.06 11.33 9.24
C ALA A 328 17.13 10.25 8.71
N VAL A 329 17.54 9.59 7.63
CA VAL A 329 16.75 8.54 6.97
C VAL A 329 17.47 7.20 7.08
N ASP A 330 16.75 6.16 7.50
CA ASP A 330 17.19 4.78 7.37
C ASP A 330 16.13 3.98 6.61
N GLY A 331 16.41 3.59 5.37
CA GLY A 331 15.47 2.81 4.57
C GLY A 331 15.26 1.38 5.08
N GLY A 332 16.18 0.85 5.89
CA GLY A 332 16.05 -0.51 6.42
C GLY A 332 16.21 -1.62 5.37
N LEU A 333 15.40 -2.67 5.44
CA LEU A 333 15.50 -3.83 4.56
C LEU A 333 14.57 -3.71 3.37
N GLY A 334 15.11 -3.76 2.16
CA GLY A 334 14.30 -3.80 0.95
C GLY A 334 15.00 -3.07 -0.18
N THR A 335 14.21 -2.57 -1.13
CA THR A 335 14.66 -1.60 -2.14
C THR A 335 13.87 -0.33 -1.92
N ASN A 336 14.53 0.68 -1.37
CA ASN A 336 13.90 1.89 -0.86
C ASN A 336 14.14 3.08 -1.78
N LEU A 337 13.11 3.90 -1.95
CA LEU A 337 13.12 5.14 -2.71
C LEU A 337 13.19 6.34 -1.77
N LEU A 338 14.23 7.16 -1.91
CA LEU A 338 14.32 8.46 -1.27
C LEU A 338 13.91 9.57 -2.24
N ILE A 339 12.90 10.35 -1.84
CA ILE A 339 12.41 11.52 -2.56
C ILE A 339 13.02 12.78 -1.94
N VAL A 340 13.64 13.63 -2.75
CA VAL A 340 14.17 14.93 -2.34
C VAL A 340 13.74 16.00 -3.33
N ASN A 341 12.98 17.00 -2.88
CA ASN A 341 12.54 18.09 -3.74
C ASN A 341 12.93 19.47 -3.16
N TYR A 342 14.00 20.05 -3.72
CA TYR A 342 14.51 21.35 -3.29
C TYR A 342 14.30 22.47 -4.32
N SER A 343 13.36 22.29 -5.24
CA SER A 343 13.03 23.28 -6.28
C SER A 343 12.59 24.64 -5.73
N THR A 344 12.01 24.65 -4.53
CA THR A 344 11.52 25.84 -3.83
C THR A 344 12.63 26.57 -3.07
N ILE A 345 13.76 25.92 -2.78
CA ILE A 345 14.88 26.49 -2.03
C ILE A 345 15.54 27.60 -2.85
N GLY A 346 15.50 28.81 -2.30
CA GLY A 346 15.93 30.03 -2.98
C GLY A 346 17.27 30.61 -2.51
N THR A 347 18.04 29.91 -1.66
CA THR A 347 19.27 30.44 -1.06
C THR A 347 20.30 30.83 -2.15
N PRO A 348 20.60 32.13 -2.32
CA PRO A 348 21.38 32.59 -3.47
C PRO A 348 22.77 31.94 -3.59
N GLY A 349 23.02 31.31 -4.74
CA GLY A 349 24.36 30.83 -5.13
C GLY A 349 24.76 29.45 -4.60
N ASN A 350 23.86 28.75 -3.93
CA ASN A 350 24.12 27.42 -3.37
C ASN A 350 23.17 26.41 -4.02
N GLY A 351 23.68 25.62 -4.97
CA GLY A 351 22.95 24.45 -5.46
C GLY A 351 23.07 23.25 -4.52
N LEU A 352 22.21 22.28 -4.73
CA LEU A 352 22.24 20.94 -4.16
C LEU A 352 23.51 20.21 -4.62
N ILE A 353 24.15 19.55 -3.67
CA ILE A 353 25.18 18.54 -3.91
C ILE A 353 24.80 17.29 -3.13
N ASN A 354 24.98 16.13 -3.73
CA ASN A 354 24.89 14.88 -3.00
C ASN A 354 26.17 14.05 -3.12
N SER A 355 26.30 13.13 -2.18
CA SER A 355 27.32 12.09 -2.17
C SER A 355 26.61 10.78 -1.87
N VAL A 356 26.64 9.86 -2.82
CA VAL A 356 26.09 8.51 -2.67
C VAL A 356 27.24 7.52 -2.58
N VAL A 357 27.21 6.66 -1.56
CA VAL A 357 28.14 5.54 -1.38
C VAL A 357 27.44 4.27 -1.84
N THR A 358 28.21 3.33 -2.39
CA THR A 358 27.69 2.10 -3.01
C THR A 358 26.94 1.16 -2.05
N ASP A 359 26.99 1.40 -0.75
CA ASP A 359 26.26 0.64 0.27
C ASP A 359 24.89 1.24 0.62
N GLY A 360 24.41 2.20 -0.19
CA GLY A 360 23.13 2.87 0.02
C GLY A 360 23.17 3.92 1.13
N SER A 361 24.37 4.32 1.57
CA SER A 361 24.56 5.43 2.50
C SER A 361 25.01 6.71 1.80
N GLY A 362 24.71 7.86 2.37
CA GLY A 362 25.13 9.12 1.77
C GLY A 362 24.58 10.37 2.42
N LEU A 363 24.73 11.47 1.69
CA LEU A 363 24.32 12.80 2.11
C LEU A 363 23.75 13.56 0.91
N PHE A 364 22.56 14.13 1.06
CA PHE A 364 22.11 15.28 0.27
C PHE A 364 22.34 16.55 1.09
N SER A 365 22.86 17.61 0.46
CA SER A 365 23.12 18.87 1.14
C SER A 365 23.09 20.05 0.19
N ILE A 366 22.45 21.14 0.58
CA ILE A 366 22.65 22.42 -0.10
C ILE A 366 24.07 22.92 0.19
N ARG A 367 24.85 23.27 -0.85
CA ARG A 367 26.23 23.73 -0.70
C ARG A 367 26.32 24.89 0.30
N ASN A 368 27.30 24.84 1.20
CA ASN A 368 27.52 25.87 2.23
C ASN A 368 26.30 26.13 3.14
N SER A 369 25.33 25.22 3.19
CA SER A 369 24.19 25.24 4.10
C SER A 369 24.39 24.26 5.25
N ILE A 370 23.85 24.62 6.41
CA ILE A 370 23.71 23.71 7.57
C ILE A 370 22.24 23.33 7.81
N THR A 371 21.36 23.63 6.85
CA THR A 371 19.93 23.29 6.84
C THR A 371 19.60 22.63 5.51
N ASN A 372 18.53 21.82 5.45
CA ASN A 372 18.12 21.06 4.26
C ASN A 372 19.21 20.06 3.86
N GLN A 373 19.53 19.19 4.81
CA GLN A 373 20.50 18.10 4.67
C GLN A 373 19.81 16.79 4.97
N VAL A 374 19.98 15.77 4.12
CA VAL A 374 19.46 14.43 4.38
C VAL A 374 20.64 13.49 4.53
N ASN A 375 20.88 13.01 5.74
CA ASN A 375 21.78 11.88 5.97
C ASN A 375 20.99 10.59 5.81
N PHE A 376 21.39 9.72 4.90
CA PHE A 376 20.63 8.49 4.63
C PHE A 376 21.50 7.24 4.71
N THR A 377 20.87 6.12 5.08
CA THR A 377 21.40 4.75 5.00
C THR A 377 20.35 3.82 4.39
N HIS A 378 20.83 2.73 3.78
CA HIS A 378 19.97 1.70 3.17
C HIS A 378 18.94 2.25 2.17
N ILE A 379 19.39 3.17 1.31
CA ILE A 379 18.62 3.68 0.18
C ILE A 379 19.23 3.17 -1.12
N GLU A 380 18.38 2.59 -1.96
CA GLU A 380 18.78 1.99 -3.24
C GLU A 380 18.43 2.90 -4.42
N GLN A 381 17.33 3.66 -4.33
CA GLN A 381 16.78 4.49 -5.41
C GLN A 381 16.56 5.94 -4.97
N PHE A 382 16.66 6.86 -5.92
CA PHE A 382 16.49 8.29 -5.71
C PHE A 382 15.50 8.91 -6.69
N ASP A 383 14.57 9.73 -6.19
CA ASP A 383 13.80 10.71 -6.97
C ASP A 383 14.18 12.12 -6.47
N VAL A 384 14.99 12.82 -7.25
CA VAL A 384 15.59 14.07 -6.83
C VAL A 384 15.24 15.18 -7.80
N THR A 385 14.63 16.23 -7.27
CA THR A 385 14.55 17.53 -7.94
C THR A 385 15.48 18.51 -7.23
N GLY A 386 16.46 18.99 -7.99
CA GLY A 386 17.42 20.01 -7.61
C GLY A 386 16.78 21.37 -7.36
N THR A 387 17.62 22.40 -7.37
CA THR A 387 17.28 23.77 -7.02
C THR A 387 17.07 24.61 -8.29
N ARG A 388 17.16 25.93 -8.12
CA ARG A 388 17.23 26.89 -9.24
C ARG A 388 18.65 27.34 -9.57
N TYR A 389 19.64 26.69 -8.97
CA TYR A 389 21.05 26.99 -9.11
C TYR A 389 21.79 25.74 -9.57
N ASN A 390 23.03 25.92 -10.03
CA ASN A 390 23.87 24.81 -10.48
C ASN A 390 23.95 23.67 -9.45
N ASP A 391 23.43 22.50 -9.77
CA ASP A 391 23.39 21.36 -8.87
C ASP A 391 24.43 20.30 -9.26
N THR A 392 24.71 19.39 -8.33
CA THR A 392 25.54 18.22 -8.59
C THR A 392 24.83 17.00 -8.03
N LEU A 393 24.22 16.23 -8.93
CA LEU A 393 23.38 15.09 -8.63
C LEU A 393 24.08 13.81 -9.08
N ILE A 394 24.16 12.84 -8.19
CA ILE A 394 24.76 11.53 -8.40
C ILE A 394 23.72 10.49 -8.00
N GLY A 395 23.37 9.60 -8.92
CA GLY A 395 22.51 8.44 -8.66
C GLY A 395 23.26 7.32 -7.93
N GLY A 396 22.51 6.29 -7.56
CA GLY A 396 22.97 5.08 -6.93
C GLY A 396 23.30 3.97 -7.95
N ALA A 397 22.98 2.75 -7.53
CA ALA A 397 23.24 1.54 -8.32
C ALA A 397 21.98 1.00 -9.02
N PHE A 398 20.82 1.60 -8.76
CA PHE A 398 19.51 1.20 -9.26
C PHE A 398 18.91 2.31 -10.13
N ALA A 399 17.74 2.07 -10.71
CA ALA A 399 17.06 3.06 -11.53
C ALA A 399 16.66 4.29 -10.70
N ASP A 400 17.24 5.44 -11.05
CA ASP A 400 17.01 6.72 -10.39
C ASP A 400 16.30 7.73 -11.31
N THR A 401 15.60 8.69 -10.70
CA THR A 401 15.04 9.86 -11.37
C THR A 401 15.73 11.12 -10.86
N LEU A 402 16.50 11.80 -11.71
CA LEU A 402 17.28 12.98 -11.33
C LEU A 402 16.91 14.16 -12.22
N ASN A 403 16.52 15.28 -11.61
CA ASN A 403 16.17 16.53 -12.29
C ASN A 403 17.00 17.69 -11.74
N GLY A 404 17.83 18.31 -12.58
CA GLY A 404 18.65 19.47 -12.22
C GLY A 404 17.82 20.71 -11.90
N GLY A 405 16.78 20.98 -12.68
CA GLY A 405 15.90 22.12 -12.45
C GLY A 405 16.33 23.35 -13.27
N LEU A 406 16.76 24.42 -12.60
CA LEU A 406 17.36 25.57 -13.31
C LEU A 406 18.82 25.68 -12.88
N GLY A 407 19.68 26.16 -13.76
CA GLY A 407 21.10 26.30 -13.46
C GLY A 407 21.94 25.52 -14.45
N ASN A 408 23.26 25.58 -14.30
CA ASN A 408 24.15 24.71 -15.07
C ASN A 408 24.47 23.50 -14.20
N ASP A 409 23.77 22.41 -14.44
CA ASP A 409 23.73 21.26 -13.54
C ASP A 409 24.69 20.16 -13.99
N SER A 410 25.19 19.38 -13.04
CA SER A 410 26.01 18.20 -13.29
C SER A 410 25.27 16.98 -12.76
N ILE A 411 24.82 16.12 -13.67
CA ILE A 411 24.04 14.92 -13.35
C ILE A 411 24.84 13.67 -13.78
N ASN A 412 24.95 12.71 -12.88
CA ASN A 412 25.51 11.39 -13.16
C ASN A 412 24.53 10.32 -12.66
N GLY A 413 23.89 9.58 -13.56
CA GLY A 413 22.89 8.55 -13.23
C GLY A 413 23.46 7.34 -12.50
N GLY A 414 24.77 7.07 -12.62
CA GLY A 414 25.37 5.92 -11.92
C GLY A 414 25.13 4.61 -12.67
N ASN A 415 24.61 3.58 -11.98
CA ASN A 415 24.19 2.34 -12.62
C ASN A 415 22.66 2.24 -12.59
N GLY A 416 22.09 1.40 -13.45
CA GLY A 416 20.64 1.22 -13.54
C GLY A 416 20.05 1.96 -14.72
N ASP A 417 18.78 1.70 -15.02
CA ASP A 417 18.09 2.34 -16.14
C ASP A 417 17.51 3.67 -15.65
N ASN A 418 18.24 4.77 -15.81
CA ASN A 418 17.92 6.05 -15.15
C ASN A 418 17.02 6.95 -15.99
N SER A 419 16.29 7.86 -15.33
CA SER A 419 15.57 8.97 -15.94
C SER A 419 16.21 10.30 -15.55
N LEU A 420 16.93 10.93 -16.47
CA LEU A 420 17.75 12.11 -16.21
C LEU A 420 17.20 13.34 -16.93
N ASN A 421 16.99 14.44 -16.21
CA ASN A 421 16.56 15.72 -16.75
C ASN A 421 17.53 16.84 -16.35
N GLY A 422 18.20 17.47 -17.32
CA GLY A 422 19.08 18.62 -17.09
C GLY A 422 18.28 19.84 -16.62
N GLY A 423 17.21 20.17 -17.32
CA GLY A 423 16.37 21.32 -17.03
C GLY A 423 16.75 22.54 -17.86
N ASN A 424 16.78 23.74 -17.29
CA ASN A 424 17.20 24.93 -18.02
C ASN A 424 18.60 25.36 -17.61
N GLY A 425 19.50 25.51 -18.58
CA GLY A 425 20.85 26.01 -18.42
C GLY A 425 21.81 25.22 -19.28
N ASN A 426 23.11 25.29 -19.01
CA ASN A 426 24.09 24.52 -19.76
C ASN A 426 24.52 23.33 -18.91
N ASP A 427 23.92 22.18 -19.16
CA ASP A 427 24.01 21.02 -18.27
C ASP A 427 25.05 20.01 -18.74
N THR A 428 25.55 19.21 -17.80
CA THR A 428 26.36 18.03 -18.07
C THR A 428 25.64 16.81 -17.54
N VAL A 429 25.20 15.92 -18.42
CA VAL A 429 24.44 14.72 -18.06
C VAL A 429 25.20 13.48 -18.49
N LEU A 430 25.52 12.62 -17.52
CA LEU A 430 26.11 11.30 -17.73
C LEU A 430 25.07 10.24 -17.34
N GLY A 431 24.68 9.38 -18.28
CA GLY A 431 23.76 8.26 -18.03
C GLY A 431 24.39 7.23 -17.11
N GLY A 432 25.52 6.67 -17.55
CA GLY A 432 26.34 5.78 -16.75
C GLY A 432 26.28 4.36 -17.29
N THR A 433 25.77 3.40 -16.52
CA THR A 433 25.50 2.05 -17.03
C THR A 433 24.04 1.71 -16.91
N GLY A 434 23.47 1.03 -17.90
CA GLY A 434 22.03 0.76 -17.97
C GLY A 434 21.44 1.36 -19.24
N ASN A 435 20.14 1.23 -19.43
CA ASN A 435 19.43 1.85 -20.56
C ASN A 435 18.80 3.16 -20.07
N ASP A 436 19.51 4.27 -20.24
CA ASP A 436 19.09 5.54 -19.65
C ASP A 436 18.12 6.31 -20.55
N THR A 437 17.17 7.03 -19.96
CA THR A 437 16.36 8.05 -20.63
C THR A 437 16.84 9.42 -20.21
N ILE A 438 17.32 10.22 -21.16
CA ILE A 438 17.96 11.51 -20.90
C ILE A 438 17.20 12.62 -21.62
N ASN A 439 16.77 13.65 -20.90
CA ASN A 439 16.33 14.93 -21.44
C ASN A 439 17.27 16.01 -20.93
N ALA A 440 18.17 16.53 -21.77
CA ALA A 440 19.08 17.59 -21.32
C ALA A 440 18.37 18.94 -21.08
N GLY A 441 17.17 19.12 -21.64
CA GLY A 441 16.41 20.36 -21.48
C GLY A 441 16.88 21.51 -22.37
N LEU A 442 16.77 22.75 -21.89
CA LEU A 442 17.07 23.97 -22.64
C LEU A 442 18.46 24.51 -22.33
N GLY A 443 19.32 24.55 -23.34
CA GLY A 443 20.56 25.32 -23.34
C GLY A 443 21.66 24.62 -24.13
N ASN A 444 22.92 24.84 -23.75
CA ASN A 444 24.07 24.24 -24.42
C ASN A 444 24.60 23.08 -23.57
N ASP A 445 24.03 21.90 -23.79
CA ASP A 445 24.26 20.75 -22.91
C ASP A 445 25.32 19.77 -23.44
N SER A 446 25.94 19.05 -22.51
CA SER A 446 26.86 17.95 -22.77
C SER A 446 26.26 16.66 -22.26
N VAL A 447 25.98 15.70 -23.15
CA VAL A 447 25.37 14.42 -22.78
C VAL A 447 26.29 13.25 -23.14
N ASP A 448 26.44 12.31 -22.22
CA ASP A 448 27.04 11.00 -22.48
C ASP A 448 26.13 9.92 -21.90
N GLY A 449 25.50 9.10 -22.75
CA GLY A 449 24.63 8.01 -22.28
C GLY A 449 25.40 6.91 -21.54
N GLY A 450 26.66 6.70 -21.89
CA GLY A 450 27.49 5.68 -21.25
C GLY A 450 27.31 4.28 -21.86
N LEU A 451 27.17 3.26 -21.01
CA LEU A 451 27.05 1.86 -21.42
C LEU A 451 25.59 1.42 -21.40
N GLY A 452 25.09 0.91 -22.52
CA GLY A 452 23.74 0.36 -22.63
C GLY A 452 23.05 0.92 -23.86
N ILE A 453 21.72 0.81 -23.91
CA ILE A 453 20.90 1.39 -24.97
C ILE A 453 20.15 2.58 -24.39
N ASP A 454 20.65 3.78 -24.65
CA ASP A 454 20.06 5.00 -24.10
C ASP A 454 19.05 5.65 -25.06
N LEU A 455 18.19 6.48 -24.51
CA LEU A 455 17.23 7.32 -25.21
C LEU A 455 17.49 8.78 -24.86
N LEU A 456 18.01 9.55 -25.81
CA LEU A 456 18.05 11.02 -25.70
C LEU A 456 16.76 11.64 -26.24
N ILE A 457 15.99 12.24 -25.34
CA ILE A 457 14.84 13.10 -25.63
C ILE A 457 15.36 14.51 -25.90
N VAL A 458 14.99 15.06 -27.06
CA VAL A 458 15.30 16.45 -27.43
C VAL A 458 13.98 17.21 -27.47
N ASP A 459 13.77 18.11 -26.51
CA ASP A 459 12.62 19.00 -26.54
C ASP A 459 12.88 20.15 -27.54
N TYR A 460 11.99 20.28 -28.52
CA TYR A 460 12.02 21.32 -29.54
C TYR A 460 11.03 22.46 -29.23
N SER A 461 10.57 22.60 -27.98
CA SER A 461 9.67 23.68 -27.55
C SER A 461 10.38 25.05 -27.57
N THR A 462 10.59 25.58 -28.78
CA THR A 462 11.21 26.89 -28.99
C THR A 462 10.37 28.00 -28.35
N SER A 463 10.97 28.78 -27.46
CA SER A 463 10.68 30.21 -27.43
C SER A 463 11.05 30.77 -28.82
N GLY A 464 10.06 31.30 -29.53
CA GLY A 464 10.15 31.53 -30.97
C GLY A 464 11.35 32.38 -31.38
N SER A 465 12.25 31.81 -32.19
CA SER A 465 12.93 32.46 -33.33
C SER A 465 13.82 31.45 -34.07
N SER A 466 13.37 31.12 -35.28
CA SER A 466 14.11 30.67 -36.48
C SER A 466 15.65 30.50 -36.40
N ASN A 467 16.13 29.25 -36.46
CA ASN A 467 17.06 28.74 -37.48
C ASN A 467 17.43 27.28 -37.20
N PHE A 468 17.00 26.36 -38.08
CA PHE A 468 17.27 24.93 -37.98
C PHE A 468 18.44 24.53 -38.88
N GLY A 469 19.48 23.92 -38.28
CA GLY A 469 20.47 23.10 -38.95
C GLY A 469 20.61 21.79 -38.19
N VAL A 470 20.10 20.69 -38.77
CA VAL A 470 20.18 19.35 -38.20
C VAL A 470 21.41 18.64 -38.78
N SER A 471 22.27 18.09 -37.91
CA SER A 471 23.11 16.94 -38.28
C SER A 471 22.94 15.83 -37.25
N SER A 472 22.15 14.83 -37.62
CA SER A 472 21.93 13.60 -36.88
C SER A 472 23.12 12.65 -37.06
N ALA A 473 23.74 12.26 -35.95
CA ALA A 473 24.39 10.97 -35.75
C ALA A 473 24.51 10.72 -34.23
N VAL A 474 23.43 10.25 -33.61
CA VAL A 474 23.48 9.73 -32.23
C VAL A 474 23.71 8.23 -32.36
N SER A 475 24.93 7.79 -32.06
CA SER A 475 25.27 6.39 -31.82
C SER A 475 25.70 6.31 -30.37
N LEU A 476 24.87 5.68 -29.54
CA LEU A 476 25.11 5.49 -28.10
C LEU A 476 25.96 4.25 -27.82
N GLU A 477 26.27 3.43 -28.83
CA GLU A 477 27.32 2.42 -28.70
C GLU A 477 28.72 3.08 -28.82
N ASN A 478 29.33 3.37 -27.65
CA ASN A 478 30.73 3.75 -27.41
C ASN A 478 31.06 5.25 -27.27
N GLY A 479 30.38 5.95 -26.39
CA GLY A 479 30.95 7.07 -25.62
C GLY A 479 30.96 8.43 -26.31
N ILE A 480 30.28 9.36 -25.65
CA ILE A 480 30.23 10.82 -25.84
C ILE A 480 29.41 11.30 -27.05
N ALA A 481 28.18 11.73 -26.79
CA ALA A 481 27.40 12.60 -27.67
C ALA A 481 27.75 14.08 -27.38
N ARG A 482 28.80 14.63 -28.00
CA ARG A 482 29.06 16.08 -27.94
C ARG A 482 28.09 16.85 -28.84
N GLY A 483 26.97 17.30 -28.30
CA GLY A 483 26.14 18.31 -28.93
C GLY A 483 26.84 19.67 -28.90
N TYR A 484 27.49 20.09 -29.99
CA TYR A 484 27.82 21.50 -30.18
C TYR A 484 26.55 22.24 -30.65
N PHE A 485 25.73 22.65 -29.69
CA PHE A 485 24.63 23.58 -29.98
C PHE A 485 25.18 24.99 -29.83
N SER A 486 25.73 25.55 -30.92
CA SER A 486 26.01 26.98 -30.96
C SER A 486 24.98 27.65 -31.85
N THR A 487 24.31 28.68 -31.35
CA THR A 487 23.68 29.66 -32.22
C THR A 487 24.79 30.33 -33.04
N TYR A 488 24.85 30.01 -34.33
CA TYR A 488 25.71 30.74 -35.26
C TYR A 488 25.02 32.08 -35.54
N ASN A 489 25.48 33.15 -34.87
CA ASN A 489 25.16 34.50 -35.30
C ASN A 489 25.89 34.75 -36.62
N GLY A 490 25.12 34.81 -37.71
CA GLY A 490 25.55 35.42 -38.96
C GLY A 490 25.60 36.94 -38.85
#